data_AF-A0AA35T9M0-F1
#
_entry.id   AF-A0AA35T9M0-F1
#
_cell.length_a   1.000
_cell.length_b   1.000
_cell.length_c   1.000
_cell.angle_alpha   90.00
_cell.angle_beta   90.00
_cell.angle_gamma   90.00
#
_symmetry.space_group_name_H-M   'P 1'
#
loop_
_entity.id
_entity.type
_entity.pdbx_description
1 polymer ?
#
loop_
_entity_poly.entity_id
_entity_poly.type
_entity_poly.pdbx_seq_one_letter_code
_entity_poly.pdbx_strand_id
1 'polypeptide(L)'
;PYNRRGLLCGECKEGYGPAVYSLDQKCANCSSPWSKYVISLYILLQVLPTTLIFICFVVLRLDITSGPLLAYVIFCQSITANIDYHYIYLYNYFQHHVHSSLRVLFDLTVTVSQFWNLQFFTGIIPPFCISEKLTGLHVHMFKFLPAIYPFIFVVISCVIMELHARNYRIVKILSERLKTILGKANITEVTGDAVFHAFASFILLSNISVLFAAGEVLNYAYIHNSTGHLQKVAFYIDPNAEVSECQEATGHHSIC
;
A
#
# COMPACT_ATOMS: atom_id res chain seq x y z
N PRO A 1 1.55 18.83 -18.76
CA PRO A 1 2.17 18.61 -17.43
C PRO A 1 1.96 17.15 -17.02
N TYR A 2 2.87 16.55 -16.24
CA TYR A 2 2.77 15.15 -15.75
C TYR A 2 2.73 14.01 -16.79
N ASN A 3 3.12 14.24 -18.04
CA ASN A 3 3.17 13.22 -19.10
C ASN A 3 1.86 12.43 -19.29
N ARG A 4 0.72 13.11 -19.16
CA ARG A 4 -0.63 12.56 -19.36
C ARG A 4 -1.23 12.97 -20.72
N ARG A 5 -2.19 12.18 -21.20
CA ARG A 5 -3.02 12.39 -22.39
C ARG A 5 -4.40 11.75 -22.19
N GLY A 6 -5.25 11.82 -23.21
CA GLY A 6 -6.55 11.15 -23.23
C GLY A 6 -7.62 11.86 -22.42
N LEU A 7 -8.80 11.23 -22.33
CA LEU A 7 -9.97 11.74 -21.62
C LEU A 7 -9.63 11.98 -20.14
N LEU A 8 -9.91 13.19 -19.63
CA LEU A 8 -9.65 13.59 -18.23
C LEU A 8 -8.18 13.42 -17.77
N CYS A 9 -7.22 13.45 -18.70
CA CYS A 9 -5.81 13.22 -18.42
C CYS A 9 -5.61 11.84 -17.71
N GLY A 10 -6.48 10.86 -18.01
CA GLY A 10 -6.51 9.54 -17.38
C GLY A 10 -5.48 8.55 -17.94
N GLU A 11 -4.87 8.87 -19.09
CA GLU A 11 -3.88 8.02 -19.74
C GLU A 11 -2.48 8.67 -19.70
N CYS A 12 -1.44 7.85 -19.74
CA CYS A 12 -0.06 8.34 -19.87
C CYS A 12 0.33 8.48 -21.36
N LYS A 13 1.25 9.41 -21.63
CA LYS A 13 1.89 9.54 -22.96
C LYS A 13 2.69 8.27 -23.29
N GLU A 14 2.92 8.03 -24.57
CA GLU A 14 3.71 6.88 -25.03
C GLU A 14 5.12 6.87 -24.40
N GLY A 15 5.61 5.69 -23.99
CA GLY A 15 6.83 5.58 -23.18
C GLY A 15 6.63 5.83 -21.68
N TYR A 16 5.42 6.19 -21.24
CA TYR A 16 5.08 6.42 -19.84
C TYR A 16 3.89 5.57 -19.41
N GLY A 17 3.81 5.31 -18.11
CA GLY A 17 2.77 4.50 -17.49
C GLY A 17 2.46 5.01 -16.09
N PRO A 18 1.30 4.65 -15.54
CA PRO A 18 0.89 5.14 -14.23
C PRO A 18 1.89 4.64 -13.18
N ALA A 19 2.40 5.58 -12.39
CA ALA A 19 3.45 5.27 -11.44
C ALA A 19 2.87 4.66 -10.17
N VAL A 20 3.47 3.55 -9.76
CA VAL A 20 3.14 2.91 -8.48
C VAL A 20 3.77 3.73 -7.35
N TYR A 21 3.07 3.80 -6.22
CA TYR A 21 3.40 4.66 -5.07
C TYR A 21 3.29 6.17 -5.31
N SER A 22 2.76 6.60 -6.46
CA SER A 22 2.38 8.00 -6.64
C SER A 22 0.95 8.21 -6.14
N LEU A 23 0.78 9.08 -5.15
CA LEU A 23 -0.54 9.53 -4.69
C LEU A 23 -1.26 10.33 -5.77
N ASP A 24 -0.53 11.18 -6.49
CA ASP A 24 -1.08 12.02 -7.57
C ASP A 24 -1.21 11.24 -8.90
N GLN A 25 -1.07 9.91 -8.86
CA GLN A 25 -1.12 9.03 -10.03
C GLN A 25 -0.20 9.54 -11.19
N LYS A 26 0.97 10.08 -10.88
CA LYS A 26 1.89 10.64 -11.89
C LYS A 26 2.27 9.57 -12.91
N CYS A 27 2.55 9.97 -14.14
CA CYS A 27 3.11 9.06 -15.13
C CYS A 27 4.63 8.98 -14.98
N ALA A 28 5.15 7.77 -14.78
CA ALA A 28 6.58 7.49 -14.73
C ALA A 28 7.07 6.93 -16.07
N ASN A 29 8.35 7.17 -16.38
CA ASN A 29 8.97 6.69 -17.61
C ASN A 29 9.19 5.17 -17.55
N CYS A 30 8.70 4.44 -18.55
CA CYS A 30 8.78 2.98 -18.64
C CYS A 30 9.95 2.49 -19.53
N SER A 31 10.59 3.39 -20.29
CA SER A 31 11.70 3.08 -21.19
C SER A 31 13.00 2.66 -20.49
N SER A 32 13.05 2.77 -19.17
CA SER A 32 14.19 2.34 -18.37
C SER A 32 14.34 0.81 -18.43
N PRO A 33 15.55 0.26 -18.63
CA PRO A 33 15.78 -1.20 -18.65
C PRO A 33 15.39 -1.89 -17.32
N TRP A 34 15.32 -1.12 -16.23
CA TRP A 34 14.90 -1.58 -14.91
C TRP A 34 13.42 -1.97 -14.86
N SER A 35 12.57 -1.49 -15.77
CA SER A 35 11.12 -1.74 -15.79
C SER A 35 10.77 -3.24 -15.77
N LYS A 36 11.61 -4.09 -16.36
CA LYS A 36 11.44 -5.56 -16.35
C LYS A 36 11.48 -6.18 -14.95
N TYR A 37 12.23 -5.59 -14.02
CA TYR A 37 12.41 -6.11 -12.65
C TYR A 37 11.49 -5.43 -11.64
N VAL A 38 10.78 -4.38 -12.06
CA VAL A 38 9.96 -3.57 -11.16
C VAL A 38 8.87 -4.38 -10.48
N ILE A 39 8.19 -5.29 -11.19
CA ILE A 39 7.15 -6.15 -10.59
C ILE A 39 7.74 -7.04 -9.50
N SER A 40 8.85 -7.72 -9.80
CA SER A 40 9.52 -8.59 -8.84
C SER A 40 10.03 -7.80 -7.63
N LEU A 41 10.56 -6.60 -7.86
CA LEU A 41 11.00 -5.70 -6.81
C LEU A 41 9.82 -5.21 -5.96
N TYR A 42 8.69 -4.85 -6.59
CA TYR A 42 7.47 -4.44 -5.92
C TYR A 42 6.94 -5.57 -5.01
N ILE A 43 6.82 -6.77 -5.56
CA ILE A 43 6.41 -7.96 -4.80
C ILE A 43 7.39 -8.17 -3.65
N LEU A 44 8.70 -8.20 -3.92
CA LEU A 44 9.70 -8.39 -2.87
C LEU A 44 9.58 -7.33 -1.76
N LEU A 45 9.43 -6.06 -2.11
CA LEU A 45 9.36 -4.95 -1.15
C LEU A 45 8.05 -4.89 -0.37
N GLN A 46 6.95 -5.43 -0.87
CA GLN A 46 5.67 -5.45 -0.14
C GLN A 46 5.45 -6.76 0.60
N VAL A 47 5.74 -7.88 -0.06
CA VAL A 47 5.51 -9.23 0.45
C VAL A 47 6.53 -9.58 1.52
N LEU A 48 7.81 -9.26 1.33
CA LEU A 48 8.85 -9.64 2.28
C LEU A 48 8.66 -8.95 3.65
N PRO A 49 8.48 -7.62 3.77
CA PRO A 49 8.30 -6.99 5.07
C PRO A 49 7.02 -7.43 5.75
N THR A 50 5.91 -7.55 5.01
CA THR A 50 4.64 -8.07 5.55
C THR A 50 4.83 -9.48 6.14
N THR A 51 5.56 -10.35 5.42
CA THR A 51 5.90 -11.69 5.89
C THR A 51 6.76 -11.65 7.15
N LEU A 52 7.79 -10.79 7.18
CA LEU A 52 8.67 -10.66 8.32
C LEU A 52 7.93 -10.15 9.56
N ILE A 53 7.04 -9.17 9.41
CA ILE A 53 6.24 -8.63 10.52
C ILE A 53 5.27 -9.69 11.05
N PHE A 54 4.62 -10.45 10.16
CA PHE A 54 3.77 -11.56 10.56
C PHE A 54 4.55 -12.58 11.40
N ILE A 55 5.73 -13.00 10.92
CA ILE A 55 6.62 -13.90 11.66
C ILE A 55 7.00 -13.28 13.00
N CYS A 56 7.35 -11.99 13.04
CA CYS A 56 7.65 -11.29 14.28
C CYS A 56 6.46 -11.31 15.26
N PHE A 57 5.22 -11.11 14.81
CA PHE A 57 4.05 -11.10 15.69
C PHE A 57 3.82 -12.48 16.30
N VAL A 58 3.95 -13.54 15.51
CA VAL A 58 3.80 -14.92 15.97
C VAL A 58 4.93 -15.31 16.93
N VAL A 59 6.18 -14.98 16.59
CA VAL A 59 7.37 -15.36 17.40
C VAL A 59 7.45 -14.56 18.69
N LEU A 60 7.20 -13.24 18.63
CA LEU A 60 7.26 -12.35 19.78
C LEU A 60 5.95 -12.30 20.58
N ARG A 61 4.90 -12.97 20.10
CA ARG A 61 3.55 -12.99 20.71
C ARG A 61 2.99 -11.58 20.93
N LEU A 62 3.15 -10.73 19.92
CA LEU A 62 2.67 -9.35 20.01
C LEU A 62 1.15 -9.33 19.89
N ASP A 63 0.51 -8.82 20.94
CA ASP A 63 -0.93 -8.60 20.96
C ASP A 63 -1.27 -7.13 20.70
N ILE A 64 -1.56 -6.82 19.44
CA ILE A 64 -2.01 -5.49 19.01
C ILE A 64 -3.42 -5.21 19.50
N THR A 65 -4.20 -6.25 19.78
CA THR A 65 -5.56 -6.10 20.29
C THR A 65 -5.60 -5.59 21.74
N SER A 66 -4.44 -5.47 22.39
CA SER A 66 -4.31 -4.73 23.65
C SER A 66 -4.76 -3.27 23.46
N GLY A 67 -5.59 -2.77 24.39
CA GLY A 67 -6.29 -1.49 24.26
C GLY A 67 -5.43 -0.29 23.82
N PRO A 68 -4.27 -0.02 24.45
CA PRO A 68 -3.42 1.12 24.07
C PRO A 68 -2.82 0.98 22.66
N LEU A 69 -2.38 -0.23 22.29
CA LEU A 69 -1.74 -0.47 21.01
C LEU A 69 -2.76 -0.46 19.88
N LEU A 70 -3.96 -0.99 20.13
CA LEU A 70 -5.09 -0.91 19.22
C LEU A 70 -5.47 0.55 18.91
N ALA A 71 -5.60 1.38 19.94
CA ALA A 71 -5.92 2.80 19.78
C ALA A 71 -4.84 3.53 18.95
N TYR A 72 -3.56 3.22 19.21
CA TYR A 72 -2.45 3.79 18.45
C TYR A 72 -2.47 3.36 16.98
N VAL A 73 -2.73 2.08 16.69
CA VAL A 73 -2.85 1.56 15.32
C VAL A 73 -3.99 2.24 14.58
N ILE A 74 -5.18 2.32 15.19
CA ILE A 74 -6.34 2.99 14.59
C ILE A 74 -6.03 4.47 14.33
N PHE A 75 -5.30 5.15 15.22
CA PHE A 75 -4.87 6.52 15.03
C PHE A 75 -3.92 6.67 13.83
N CYS A 76 -2.87 5.83 13.73
CA CYS A 76 -1.95 5.82 12.60
C CYS A 76 -2.67 5.56 11.27
N GLN A 77 -3.60 4.61 11.26
CA GLN A 77 -4.40 4.25 10.10
C GLN A 77 -5.35 5.38 9.70
N SER A 78 -6.00 6.04 10.67
CA SER A 78 -6.86 7.19 10.43
C SER A 78 -6.08 8.38 9.87
N ILE A 79 -4.90 8.68 10.43
CA ILE A 79 -4.02 9.72 9.90
C ILE A 79 -3.61 9.41 8.47
N THR A 80 -3.14 8.19 8.19
CA THR A 80 -2.66 7.81 6.85
C THR A 80 -3.78 7.94 5.81
N ALA A 81 -5.00 7.53 6.15
CA ALA A 81 -6.15 7.66 5.25
C ALA A 81 -6.55 9.10 4.94
N ASN A 82 -6.52 9.98 5.96
CA ASN A 82 -6.79 11.41 5.74
C ASN A 82 -5.65 12.08 4.99
N ILE A 83 -4.41 11.65 5.28
CA ILE A 83 -3.23 12.10 4.58
C ILE A 83 -3.40 11.78 3.10
N ASP A 84 -3.65 10.56 2.67
CA ASP A 84 -3.70 10.23 1.23
C ASP A 84 -4.65 11.14 0.43
N TYR A 85 -5.75 11.62 1.04
CA TYR A 85 -6.70 12.54 0.40
C TYR A 85 -6.21 14.00 0.29
N HIS A 86 -5.43 14.48 1.25
CA HIS A 86 -4.95 15.88 1.32
C HIS A 86 -3.43 16.01 1.26
N TYR A 87 -2.72 14.91 1.04
CA TYR A 87 -1.28 14.80 1.20
C TYR A 87 -0.59 15.74 0.26
N ILE A 88 -1.05 15.86 -0.98
CA ILE A 88 -0.42 16.74 -1.97
C ILE A 88 -0.36 18.17 -1.45
N TYR A 89 -1.47 18.66 -0.88
CA TYR A 89 -1.54 20.01 -0.34
C TYR A 89 -0.71 20.16 0.94
N LEU A 90 -0.86 19.24 1.89
CA LEU A 90 -0.14 19.26 3.16
C LEU A 90 1.37 19.06 2.95
N TYR A 91 1.77 18.07 2.17
CA TYR A 91 3.16 17.77 1.82
C TYR A 91 3.82 18.92 1.07
N ASN A 92 3.18 19.49 0.04
CA ASN A 92 3.75 20.64 -0.67
C ASN A 92 3.84 21.87 0.24
N TYR A 93 2.84 22.08 1.10
CA TYR A 93 2.87 23.15 2.10
C TYR A 93 4.05 22.97 3.07
N PHE A 94 4.18 21.78 3.67
CA PHE A 94 5.26 21.44 4.59
C PHE A 94 6.64 21.46 3.92
N GLN A 95 6.75 20.98 2.68
CA GLN A 95 7.98 21.09 1.91
C GLN A 95 8.41 22.55 1.74
N HIS A 96 7.50 23.43 1.31
CA HIS A 96 7.91 24.79 0.96
C HIS A 96 8.06 25.74 2.17
N HIS A 97 7.33 25.51 3.27
CA HIS A 97 7.22 26.51 4.35
C HIS A 97 7.89 26.09 5.66
N VAL A 98 8.35 24.86 5.80
CA VAL A 98 8.81 24.33 7.09
C VAL A 98 10.33 24.06 7.09
N HIS A 99 10.96 24.36 8.23
CA HIS A 99 12.39 24.12 8.46
C HIS A 99 12.77 22.64 8.23
N SER A 100 13.99 22.41 7.74
CA SER A 100 14.52 21.08 7.39
C SER A 100 14.38 20.03 8.49
N SER A 101 14.58 20.39 9.76
CA SER A 101 14.47 19.44 10.89
C SER A 101 13.05 18.92 11.10
N LEU A 102 12.03 19.79 10.95
CA LEU A 102 10.63 19.39 11.11
C LEU A 102 10.16 18.52 9.93
N ARG A 103 10.74 18.69 8.74
CA ARG A 103 10.48 17.83 7.58
C ARG A 103 10.87 16.37 7.86
N VAL A 104 12.07 16.15 8.40
CA VAL A 104 12.54 14.80 8.74
C VAL A 104 11.64 14.14 9.77
N LEU A 105 11.18 14.89 10.78
CA LEU A 105 10.25 14.39 11.79
C LEU A 105 8.89 14.01 11.17
N PHE A 106 8.38 14.82 10.26
CA PHE A 106 7.14 14.55 9.54
C PHE A 106 7.28 13.28 8.68
N ASP A 107 8.34 13.17 7.88
CA ASP A 107 8.59 11.99 7.03
C ASP A 107 8.73 10.71 7.87
N LEU A 108 9.39 10.78 9.03
CA LEU A 108 9.50 9.66 9.97
C LEU A 108 8.12 9.27 10.54
N THR A 109 7.32 10.25 10.94
CA THR A 109 5.98 10.03 11.50
C THR A 109 5.04 9.39 10.48
N VAL A 110 5.09 9.85 9.22
CA VAL A 110 4.34 9.27 8.11
C VAL A 110 4.80 7.84 7.85
N THR A 111 6.12 7.60 7.81
CA THR A 111 6.67 6.25 7.59
C THR A 111 6.25 5.27 8.68
N VAL A 112 6.29 5.69 9.95
CA VAL A 112 5.82 4.87 11.08
C VAL A 112 4.31 4.62 10.99
N SER A 113 3.53 5.60 10.55
CA SER A 113 2.09 5.44 10.38
C SER A 113 1.75 4.47 9.23
N GLN A 114 2.49 4.56 8.11
CA GLN A 114 2.38 3.67 6.96
C GLN A 114 2.76 2.23 7.29
N PHE A 115 3.70 2.01 8.20
CA PHE A 115 4.05 0.68 8.71
C PHE A 115 2.82 -0.05 9.28
N TRP A 116 1.98 0.66 10.05
CA TRP A 116 0.73 0.11 10.60
C TRP A 116 -0.40 -0.03 9.57
N ASN A 117 -0.24 0.53 8.38
CA ASN A 117 -1.14 0.30 7.25
C ASN A 117 -0.62 -0.78 6.29
N LEU A 118 0.46 -1.50 6.66
CA LEU A 118 1.13 -2.50 5.82
C LEU A 118 1.60 -1.93 4.46
N GLN A 119 1.83 -0.63 4.38
CA GLN A 119 2.31 0.06 3.19
C GLN A 119 3.79 0.38 3.36
N PHE A 120 4.65 -0.53 2.92
CA PHE A 120 6.08 -0.36 3.08
C PHE A 120 6.66 0.48 1.95
N PHE A 121 7.61 1.35 2.29
CA PHE A 121 8.49 2.07 1.36
C PHE A 121 7.81 3.07 0.39
N THR A 122 6.52 3.35 0.53
CA THR A 122 5.77 4.34 -0.26
C THR A 122 6.38 5.75 -0.23
N GLY A 123 6.96 6.16 0.90
CA GLY A 123 7.63 7.47 1.03
C GLY A 123 9.12 7.47 0.67
N ILE A 124 9.75 6.29 0.57
CA ILE A 124 11.21 6.16 0.40
C ILE A 124 11.56 5.89 -1.06
N ILE A 125 10.75 5.08 -1.75
CA ILE A 125 11.04 4.64 -3.10
C ILE A 125 10.37 5.58 -4.09
N PRO A 126 11.13 6.15 -5.05
CA PRO A 126 10.55 7.05 -6.04
C PRO A 126 9.49 6.31 -6.87
N PRO A 127 8.44 7.01 -7.30
CA PRO A 127 7.38 6.42 -8.10
C PRO A 127 7.96 5.86 -9.41
N PHE A 128 7.63 4.61 -9.72
CA PHE A 128 8.15 3.89 -10.88
C PHE A 128 7.04 3.35 -11.76
N CYS A 129 7.34 3.14 -13.05
CA CYS A 129 6.41 2.53 -13.98
C CYS A 129 6.53 1.00 -13.97
N ILE A 130 5.39 0.30 -13.81
CA ILE A 130 5.30 -1.15 -14.04
C ILE A 130 5.16 -1.47 -15.53
N SER A 131 4.20 -0.82 -16.20
CA SER A 131 3.92 -1.04 -17.62
C SER A 131 3.17 0.15 -18.20
N GLU A 132 3.46 0.48 -19.45
CA GLU A 132 2.74 1.49 -20.24
C GLU A 132 1.29 1.11 -20.52
N LYS A 133 0.97 -0.20 -20.48
CA LYS A 133 -0.37 -0.72 -20.78
C LYS A 133 -1.31 -0.74 -19.58
N LEU A 134 -0.82 -0.40 -18.40
CA LEU A 134 -1.65 -0.39 -17.19
C LEU A 134 -2.47 0.88 -17.12
N THR A 135 -3.72 0.74 -16.69
CA THR A 135 -4.59 1.87 -16.36
C THR A 135 -4.47 2.22 -14.87
N GLY A 136 -4.91 3.42 -14.48
CA GLY A 136 -4.92 3.82 -13.07
C GLY A 136 -5.67 2.85 -12.15
N LEU A 137 -6.74 2.21 -12.65
CA LEU A 137 -7.49 1.20 -11.90
C LEU A 137 -6.62 0.00 -11.52
N HIS A 138 -5.74 -0.45 -12.42
CA HIS A 138 -4.83 -1.56 -12.12
C HIS A 138 -3.81 -1.16 -11.04
N VAL A 139 -3.36 0.10 -11.03
CA VAL A 139 -2.49 0.62 -9.97
C VAL A 139 -3.18 0.60 -8.61
N HIS A 140 -4.47 0.95 -8.56
CA HIS A 140 -5.27 0.80 -7.35
C HIS A 140 -5.45 -0.66 -6.93
N MET A 141 -5.65 -1.58 -7.89
CA MET A 141 -5.70 -3.01 -7.60
C MET A 141 -4.40 -3.53 -6.96
N PHE A 142 -3.23 -2.99 -7.31
CA PHE A 142 -1.98 -3.37 -6.64
C PHE A 142 -1.98 -3.00 -5.16
N LYS A 143 -2.66 -1.94 -4.72
CA LYS A 143 -2.79 -1.60 -3.29
C LYS A 143 -3.57 -2.66 -2.49
N PHE A 144 -4.44 -3.43 -3.13
CA PHE A 144 -5.13 -4.56 -2.49
C PHE A 144 -4.20 -5.75 -2.25
N LEU A 145 -3.10 -5.88 -3.00
CA LEU A 145 -2.19 -7.02 -2.85
C LEU A 145 -1.59 -7.12 -1.44
N PRO A 146 -0.93 -6.08 -0.88
CA PRO A 146 -0.43 -6.13 0.50
C PRO A 146 -1.57 -6.19 1.53
N ALA A 147 -2.76 -5.68 1.20
CA ALA A 147 -3.92 -5.74 2.09
C ALA A 147 -4.51 -7.16 2.18
N ILE A 148 -4.61 -7.90 1.07
CA ILE A 148 -5.19 -9.26 1.03
C ILE A 148 -4.20 -10.33 1.50
N TYR A 149 -2.92 -10.11 1.23
CA TYR A 149 -1.85 -11.06 1.52
C TYR A 149 -1.83 -11.59 2.98
N PRO A 150 -2.02 -10.75 4.02
CA PRO A 150 -2.27 -11.18 5.40
C PRO A 150 -3.31 -12.29 5.58
N PHE A 151 -4.48 -12.20 4.91
CA PHE A 151 -5.52 -13.21 5.03
C PHE A 151 -5.08 -14.55 4.46
N ILE A 152 -4.37 -14.53 3.32
CA ILE A 152 -3.80 -15.73 2.71
C ILE A 152 -2.83 -16.39 3.68
N PHE A 153 -1.98 -15.60 4.35
CA PHE A 153 -1.07 -16.12 5.36
C PHE A 153 -1.77 -16.77 6.53
N VAL A 154 -2.80 -16.12 7.09
CA VAL A 154 -3.57 -16.69 8.20
C VAL A 154 -4.20 -18.01 7.79
N VAL A 155 -4.81 -18.10 6.61
CA VAL A 155 -5.40 -19.35 6.09
C VAL A 155 -4.32 -20.43 5.94
N ILE A 156 -3.18 -20.11 5.33
CA ILE A 156 -2.06 -21.05 5.18
C ILE A 156 -1.54 -21.51 6.56
N SER A 157 -1.38 -20.60 7.51
CA SER A 157 -0.92 -20.93 8.86
C SER A 157 -1.94 -21.83 9.59
N CYS A 158 -3.23 -21.57 9.48
CA CYS A 158 -4.28 -22.45 10.01
C CYS A 158 -4.19 -23.86 9.41
N VAL A 159 -4.03 -23.98 8.09
CA VAL A 159 -3.85 -25.27 7.41
C VAL A 159 -2.60 -25.99 7.91
N ILE A 160 -1.47 -25.28 8.07
CA ILE A 160 -0.23 -25.85 8.60
C ILE A 160 -0.42 -26.34 10.05
N MET A 161 -1.12 -25.59 10.88
CA MET A 161 -1.42 -25.97 12.27
C MET A 161 -2.28 -27.24 12.34
N GLU A 162 -3.34 -27.32 11.52
CA GLU A 162 -4.21 -28.50 11.44
C GLU A 162 -3.44 -29.74 10.93
N LEU A 163 -2.61 -29.58 9.90
CA LEU A 163 -1.75 -30.65 9.39
C LEU A 163 -0.71 -31.11 10.44
N HIS A 164 -0.19 -30.18 11.24
CA HIS A 164 0.71 -30.50 12.35
C HIS A 164 -0.03 -31.27 13.45
N ALA A 165 -1.25 -30.86 13.82
CA ALA A 165 -2.08 -31.55 14.82
C ALA A 165 -2.42 -32.98 14.41
N ARG A 166 -2.60 -33.23 13.10
CA ARG A 166 -2.82 -34.57 12.53
C ARG A 166 -1.55 -35.41 12.36
N ASN A 167 -0.40 -34.95 12.85
CA ASN A 167 0.89 -35.64 12.75
C ASN A 167 1.37 -35.92 11.32
N TYR A 168 1.11 -35.01 10.37
CA TYR A 168 1.59 -35.19 9.00
C TYR A 168 3.13 -35.10 8.93
N ARG A 169 3.78 -36.15 8.43
CA ARG A 169 5.25 -36.34 8.53
C ARG A 169 6.06 -35.17 7.96
N ILE A 170 5.66 -34.63 6.80
CA ILE A 170 6.38 -33.53 6.14
C ILE A 170 6.35 -32.25 7.00
N VAL A 171 5.17 -31.90 7.53
CA VAL A 171 4.98 -30.70 8.36
C VAL A 171 5.76 -30.82 9.67
N LYS A 172 5.77 -32.01 10.28
CA LYS A 172 6.54 -32.27 11.49
C LYS A 172 8.05 -32.09 11.27
N ILE A 173 8.60 -32.67 10.20
CA ILE A 173 10.03 -32.50 9.85
C ILE A 173 10.36 -31.02 9.63
N LEU A 174 9.51 -30.29 8.90
CA LEU A 174 9.73 -28.86 8.63
C LEU A 174 9.69 -28.05 9.94
N SER A 175 8.74 -28.33 10.82
CA SER A 175 8.62 -27.66 12.13
C SER A 175 9.82 -27.95 13.03
N GLU A 176 10.31 -29.19 13.09
CA GLU A 176 11.49 -29.56 13.86
C GLU A 176 12.76 -28.88 13.33
N ARG A 177 12.91 -28.79 11.99
CA ARG A 177 14.01 -28.05 11.37
C ARG A 177 13.93 -26.57 11.68
N LEU A 178 12.75 -25.97 11.60
CA LEU A 178 12.53 -24.57 11.91
C LEU A 178 12.83 -24.28 13.39
N LYS A 179 12.38 -25.13 14.32
CA LYS A 179 12.73 -25.07 15.74
C LYS A 179 14.23 -25.15 15.97
N THR A 180 14.93 -25.97 15.19
CA THR A 180 16.40 -26.10 15.27
C THR A 180 17.11 -24.83 14.80
N ILE A 181 16.66 -24.24 13.68
CA ILE A 181 17.23 -23.00 13.13
C ILE A 181 16.98 -21.82 14.07
N LEU A 182 15.77 -21.74 14.63
CA LEU A 182 15.40 -20.77 15.66
C LEU A 182 15.98 -21.12 17.05
N GLY A 183 16.76 -22.21 17.14
CA GLY A 183 17.10 -23.02 18.32
C GLY A 183 17.95 -22.39 19.41
N LYS A 184 17.76 -21.11 19.67
CA LYS A 184 18.25 -20.38 20.86
C LYS A 184 17.29 -19.32 21.37
N ALA A 185 16.31 -18.90 20.58
CA ALA A 185 15.22 -18.11 21.13
C ALA A 185 14.40 -19.06 22.00
N ASN A 186 14.13 -18.69 23.26
CA ASN A 186 13.15 -19.35 24.14
C ASN A 186 11.74 -19.19 23.54
N ILE A 187 11.54 -19.68 22.32
CA ILE A 187 10.24 -19.91 21.71
C ILE A 187 9.67 -21.09 22.48
N THR A 188 9.27 -20.79 23.71
CA THR A 188 8.38 -21.60 24.51
C THR A 188 7.23 -22.02 23.62
N GLU A 189 6.77 -23.24 23.85
CA GLU A 189 5.67 -23.88 23.15
C GLU A 189 4.60 -22.85 22.80
N VAL A 190 4.50 -22.56 21.51
CA VAL A 190 3.62 -21.51 20.99
C VAL A 190 2.21 -21.96 21.33
N THR A 191 1.62 -21.33 22.35
CA THR A 191 0.26 -21.66 22.80
C THR A 191 -0.72 -21.24 21.71
N GLY A 192 -1.79 -22.01 21.55
CA GLY A 192 -2.85 -21.69 20.57
C GLY A 192 -3.36 -20.27 20.71
N ASP A 193 -3.47 -19.78 21.95
CA ASP A 193 -3.92 -18.42 22.26
C ASP A 193 -3.01 -17.34 21.68
N ALA A 194 -1.69 -17.49 21.80
CA ALA A 194 -0.75 -16.50 21.28
C ALA A 194 -0.82 -16.37 19.75
N VAL A 195 -1.02 -17.50 19.06
CA VAL A 195 -1.21 -17.52 17.61
C VAL A 195 -2.53 -16.86 17.24
N PHE A 196 -3.59 -17.14 18.00
CA PHE A 196 -4.90 -16.54 17.78
C PHE A 196 -4.85 -15.01 17.91
N HIS A 197 -4.20 -14.48 18.96
CA HIS A 197 -4.01 -13.03 19.12
C HIS A 197 -3.18 -12.41 17.99
N ALA A 198 -2.12 -13.08 17.53
CA ALA A 198 -1.34 -12.64 16.38
C ALA A 198 -2.18 -12.62 15.09
N PHE A 199 -3.01 -13.65 14.86
CA PHE A 199 -3.92 -13.69 13.72
C PHE A 199 -4.99 -12.59 13.79
N ALA A 200 -5.61 -12.39 14.94
CA ALA A 200 -6.58 -11.32 15.15
C ALA A 200 -5.97 -9.95 14.89
N SER A 201 -4.75 -9.70 15.39
CA SER A 201 -3.98 -8.48 15.15
C SER A 201 -3.73 -8.25 13.65
N PHE A 202 -3.31 -9.29 12.93
CA PHE A 202 -3.00 -9.19 11.51
C PHE A 202 -4.25 -9.02 10.63
N ILE A 203 -5.33 -9.73 10.97
CA ILE A 203 -6.66 -9.57 10.35
C ILE A 203 -7.17 -8.15 10.54
N LEU A 204 -7.02 -7.59 11.74
CA LEU A 204 -7.44 -6.22 12.03
C LEU A 204 -6.69 -5.21 11.15
N LEU A 205 -5.35 -5.29 11.14
CA LEU A 205 -4.50 -4.40 10.32
C LEU A 205 -4.91 -4.47 8.85
N SER A 206 -5.06 -5.69 8.35
CA SER A 206 -5.43 -5.99 6.97
C SER A 206 -6.83 -5.52 6.59
N ASN A 207 -7.85 -5.73 7.43
CA ASN A 207 -9.22 -5.27 7.19
C ASN A 207 -9.28 -3.75 6.99
N ILE A 208 -8.57 -3.01 7.83
CA ILE A 208 -8.58 -1.55 7.74
C ILE A 208 -7.88 -1.09 6.46
N SER A 209 -6.76 -1.71 6.07
CA SER A 209 -6.11 -1.44 4.78
C SER A 209 -7.01 -1.78 3.58
N VAL A 210 -7.77 -2.89 3.63
CA VAL A 210 -8.75 -3.24 2.59
C VAL A 210 -9.87 -2.20 2.51
N LEU A 211 -10.41 -1.77 3.66
CA LEU A 211 -11.44 -0.74 3.72
C LEU A 211 -10.93 0.58 3.13
N PHE A 212 -9.69 0.97 3.39
CA PHE A 212 -9.12 2.17 2.78
C PHE A 212 -8.89 2.02 1.28
N ALA A 213 -8.33 0.90 0.82
CA ALA A 213 -8.18 0.65 -0.60
C ALA A 213 -9.54 0.65 -1.32
N ALA A 214 -10.58 0.09 -0.71
CA ALA A 214 -11.95 0.14 -1.21
C ALA A 214 -12.50 1.58 -1.22
N GLY A 215 -12.27 2.34 -0.15
CA GLY A 215 -12.66 3.75 -0.04
C GLY A 215 -11.99 4.62 -1.11
N GLU A 216 -10.72 4.40 -1.42
CA GLU A 216 -10.00 5.10 -2.50
C GLU A 216 -10.60 4.80 -3.88
N VAL A 217 -10.98 3.54 -4.14
CA VAL A 217 -11.62 3.15 -5.41
C VAL A 217 -13.03 3.74 -5.54
N LEU A 218 -13.76 3.83 -4.42
CA LEU A 218 -15.08 4.46 -4.34
C LEU A 218 -15.02 5.98 -4.30
N ASN A 219 -13.83 6.58 -4.19
CA ASN A 219 -13.70 8.01 -4.11
C ASN A 219 -14.04 8.66 -5.46
N TYR A 220 -14.46 9.91 -5.40
CA TYR A 220 -14.76 10.69 -6.58
C TYR A 220 -13.54 11.53 -6.99
N ALA A 221 -13.40 11.76 -8.29
CA ALA A 221 -12.44 12.66 -8.88
C ALA A 221 -13.12 13.98 -9.24
N TYR A 222 -12.42 15.09 -8.96
CA TYR A 222 -12.77 16.41 -9.44
C TYR A 222 -12.21 16.59 -10.85
N ILE A 223 -13.09 16.88 -11.79
CA ILE A 223 -12.73 17.16 -13.18
C ILE A 223 -12.65 18.67 -13.33
N HIS A 224 -11.43 19.17 -13.58
CA HIS A 224 -11.19 20.57 -13.88
C HIS A 224 -11.05 20.76 -15.40
N ASN A 225 -11.55 21.88 -15.91
CA ASN A 225 -11.33 22.25 -17.30
C ASN A 225 -9.91 22.82 -17.51
N SER A 226 -9.55 23.15 -18.75
CA SER A 226 -8.24 23.74 -19.10
C SER A 226 -7.95 25.07 -18.39
N THR A 227 -8.98 25.80 -17.95
CA THR A 227 -8.87 27.04 -17.17
C THR A 227 -8.75 26.81 -15.66
N GLY A 228 -8.78 25.55 -15.19
CA GLY A 228 -8.73 25.17 -13.77
C GLY A 228 -10.08 25.24 -13.03
N HIS A 229 -11.16 25.65 -13.71
CA HIS A 229 -12.50 25.66 -13.11
C HIS A 229 -13.07 24.24 -13.01
N LEU A 230 -13.68 23.94 -11.87
CA LEU A 230 -14.34 22.65 -11.62
C LEU A 230 -15.53 22.49 -12.57
N GLN A 231 -15.51 21.44 -13.40
CA GLN A 231 -16.56 21.15 -14.38
C GLN A 231 -17.52 20.07 -13.89
N LYS A 232 -16.99 18.97 -13.35
CA LYS A 232 -17.79 17.82 -12.90
C LYS A 232 -17.10 17.08 -11.77
N VAL A 233 -17.90 16.40 -10.95
CA VAL A 233 -17.43 15.38 -10.00
C VAL A 233 -17.87 14.02 -10.55
N ALA A 234 -16.93 13.08 -10.72
CA ALA A 234 -17.22 11.75 -11.25
C ALA A 234 -16.55 10.67 -10.39
N PHE A 235 -17.21 9.53 -10.21
CA PHE A 235 -16.60 8.38 -9.57
C PHE A 235 -15.64 7.68 -10.53
N TYR A 236 -14.54 7.11 -10.02
CA TYR A 236 -13.60 6.35 -10.84
C TYR A 236 -14.23 5.14 -11.55
N ILE A 237 -15.37 4.65 -11.05
CA ILE A 237 -16.08 3.48 -11.56
C ILE A 237 -17.18 3.86 -12.56
N ASP A 238 -17.50 5.15 -12.74
CA ASP A 238 -18.63 5.55 -13.60
C ASP A 238 -18.31 5.25 -15.09
N PRO A 239 -18.95 4.24 -15.72
CA PRO A 239 -18.73 3.92 -17.12
C PRO A 239 -19.31 4.99 -18.05
N ASN A 240 -20.21 5.85 -17.55
CA ASN A 240 -20.87 6.92 -18.29
C ASN A 240 -20.16 8.26 -18.12
N ALA A 241 -18.97 8.29 -17.50
CA ALA A 241 -18.09 9.45 -17.53
C ALA A 241 -17.48 9.61 -18.94
N GLU A 242 -18.33 9.72 -19.95
CA GLU A 242 -17.96 9.91 -21.34
C GLU A 242 -17.88 11.41 -21.70
N VAL A 243 -16.81 11.73 -22.42
CA VAL A 243 -16.59 12.87 -23.33
C VAL A 243 -16.43 14.28 -22.74
N SER A 244 -15.19 14.58 -22.34
CA SER A 244 -14.59 15.91 -22.47
C SER A 244 -13.11 15.75 -22.79
N GLU A 245 -12.75 15.83 -24.08
CA GLU A 245 -11.36 15.76 -24.55
C GLU A 245 -10.47 16.71 -23.77
N CYS A 246 -9.36 16.20 -23.23
CA CYS A 246 -8.30 17.06 -22.72
C CYS A 246 -7.61 17.74 -23.88
N GLN A 247 -7.98 18.99 -24.16
CA GLN A 247 -7.25 19.81 -25.10
C GLN A 247 -5.82 20.03 -24.59
N GLU A 248 -4.85 19.69 -25.43
CA GLU A 248 -3.43 19.89 -25.15
C GLU A 248 -3.18 21.40 -25.04
N ALA A 249 -3.04 21.91 -23.81
CA ALA A 249 -2.73 23.31 -23.59
C ALA A 249 -1.31 23.61 -24.09
N THR A 250 -1.21 24.09 -25.32
CA THR A 250 0.01 24.61 -25.93
C THR A 250 0.31 25.97 -25.30
N GLY A 251 1.04 25.96 -24.19
CA GLY A 251 1.63 27.17 -23.59
C GLY A 251 0.91 27.65 -22.34
N HIS A 252 1.68 27.70 -21.24
CA HIS A 252 1.33 28.16 -19.90
C HIS A 252 0.45 27.24 -19.02
N HIS A 253 1.12 26.65 -18.02
CA HIS A 253 0.64 26.14 -16.73
C HIS A 253 -0.87 25.89 -16.58
N SER A 254 -1.43 24.98 -17.37
CA SER A 254 -2.73 24.37 -17.06
C SER A 254 -2.49 23.13 -16.20
N ILE A 255 -3.09 23.10 -15.01
CA ILE A 255 -3.11 21.95 -14.11
C ILE A 255 -4.21 21.00 -14.62
N CYS A 256 -3.81 19.97 -15.36
CA CYS A 256 -4.26 18.61 -15.05
C CYS A 256 -3.37 18.15 -13.88
#